data_AF-A0A182VG10-F1
#
_entry.id   AF-A0A182VG10-F1
#
_cell.length_a   1.000
_cell.length_b   1.000
_cell.length_c   1.000
_cell.angle_alpha   90.00
_cell.angle_beta   90.00
_cell.angle_gamma   90.00
#
_symmetry.space_group_name_H-M   'P 1'
#
loop_
_entity.id
_entity.type
_entity.pdbx_description
1 polymer ?
#
loop_
_entity_poly.entity_id
_entity_poly.type
_entity_poly.pdbx_seq_one_letter_code
_entity_poly.pdbx_strand_id
1 'polypeptide(L)'
;MEGILTKTEKLLHSYLQDRGHTPVIKLLDKNLCQMGDLLVQSKADSALILDEQALLTASKEWPLPFGAISIANNVVHIWFDRVAAFRATLVEKEWQADARAATAGTIYIEAPTDKEWTTMSLTEFRADMLRKVVKNCFQHAGYTVVQADEEQLVDCPAANATRVKIVQQKSKAVPEQCIELLCGSVLTGSEIQNAAQYIGLRANDMQLIAQHRYGLRLPDVSKLQRLVSSLGRSAAMVDMLHTRHTHVIDMRSQQGILRNQCSSKGASFIMYNYARLASILRKHTELVEQGAGSAIPPVADIDFSLLTDPDEWLLLYAYLMRFPHTIQQTIGYGRPDGRIAPYQLLNFTLCLIKCLSKYYRRVRILTENRPRLQPVMLARLCLIRSLFDMLRVILNILDLEPVEEM
;
A
#
# COMPACT_ATOMS: atom_id res chain seq x y z
N MET A 1 -1.06 15.92 -2.25
CA MET A 1 0.28 16.19 -2.82
C MET A 1 0.65 15.08 -3.80
N GLU A 2 1.42 15.39 -4.84
CA GLU A 2 1.66 14.50 -5.99
C GLU A 2 3.05 13.89 -5.97
N GLY A 3 3.14 12.56 -6.06
CA GLY A 3 4.42 11.85 -6.08
C GLY A 3 5.21 12.05 -7.37
N ILE A 4 6.47 11.64 -7.42
CA ILE A 4 7.38 11.78 -8.59
C ILE A 4 6.76 11.27 -9.89
N LEU A 5 5.94 10.21 -9.80
CA LEU A 5 5.24 9.64 -10.93
C LEU A 5 4.14 10.57 -11.45
N THR A 6 3.31 11.13 -10.56
CA THR A 6 2.26 12.08 -10.92
C THR A 6 2.85 13.42 -11.40
N LYS A 7 3.94 13.89 -10.80
CA LYS A 7 4.68 15.08 -11.27
C LYS A 7 5.16 14.88 -12.71
N THR A 8 5.74 13.72 -13.00
CA THR A 8 6.23 13.40 -14.36
C THR A 8 5.07 13.26 -15.35
N GLU A 9 3.96 12.61 -14.95
CA GLU A 9 2.76 12.52 -15.78
C GLU A 9 2.21 13.90 -16.15
N LYS A 10 2.19 14.85 -15.20
CA LYS A 10 1.78 16.22 -15.46
C LYS A 10 2.72 16.96 -16.40
N LEU A 11 4.03 16.84 -16.21
CA LEU A 11 5.02 17.45 -17.12
C LEU A 11 4.87 16.90 -18.54
N LEU A 12 4.68 15.59 -18.67
CA LEU A 12 4.37 14.95 -19.95
C LEU A 12 3.05 15.49 -20.55
N HIS A 13 2.00 15.60 -19.75
CA HIS A 13 0.72 16.13 -20.20
C HIS A 13 0.84 17.57 -20.69
N SER A 14 1.50 18.45 -19.92
CA SER A 14 1.75 19.85 -20.30
C SER A 14 2.61 19.95 -21.56
N TYR A 15 3.71 19.19 -21.64
CA TYR A 15 4.60 19.16 -22.81
C TYR A 15 3.84 18.83 -24.11
N LEU A 16 2.90 17.89 -24.04
CA LEU A 16 2.09 17.46 -25.17
C LEU A 16 0.98 18.48 -25.50
N GLN A 17 0.37 19.10 -24.50
CA GLN A 17 -0.62 20.17 -24.69
C GLN A 17 -0.03 21.41 -25.36
N ASP A 18 1.18 21.81 -24.96
CA ASP A 18 1.88 22.95 -25.56
C ASP A 18 2.18 22.75 -27.05
N ARG A 19 2.13 21.49 -27.51
CA ARG A 19 2.29 21.09 -28.92
C ARG A 19 0.95 20.81 -29.62
N GLY A 20 -0.16 21.16 -28.99
CA GLY A 20 -1.50 21.04 -29.57
C GLY A 20 -2.13 19.65 -29.46
N HIS A 21 -1.53 18.72 -28.70
CA HIS A 21 -2.12 17.40 -28.49
C HIS A 21 -3.05 17.38 -27.27
N THR A 22 -4.05 16.50 -27.32
CA THR A 22 -4.93 16.21 -26.18
C THR A 22 -4.69 14.78 -25.71
N PRO A 23 -3.66 14.53 -24.88
CA PRO A 23 -3.25 13.17 -24.57
C PRO A 23 -4.17 12.49 -23.54
N VAL A 24 -4.27 11.16 -23.67
CA VAL A 24 -4.66 10.24 -22.62
C VAL A 24 -3.42 9.45 -22.24
N ILE A 25 -2.94 9.65 -21.01
CA ILE A 25 -1.81 8.93 -20.47
C ILE A 25 -2.35 7.79 -19.61
N LYS A 26 -1.88 6.57 -19.88
CA LYS A 26 -2.21 5.37 -19.12
C LYS A 26 -0.92 4.81 -18.56
N LEU A 27 -0.89 4.64 -17.25
CA LEU A 27 0.20 3.93 -16.58
C LEU A 27 -0.07 2.44 -16.64
N LEU A 28 0.91 1.67 -17.13
CA LEU A 28 0.78 0.23 -17.26
C LEU A 28 1.26 -0.48 -15.98
N ASP A 29 0.76 -1.69 -15.74
CA ASP A 29 1.14 -2.53 -14.59
C ASP A 29 1.51 -3.97 -15.01
N LYS A 30 1.48 -4.25 -16.32
CA LYS A 30 1.69 -5.57 -16.92
C LYS A 30 2.46 -5.43 -18.23
N ASN A 31 3.22 -6.48 -18.56
CA ASN A 31 4.02 -6.56 -19.79
C ASN A 31 4.93 -5.34 -20.00
N LEU A 32 5.46 -4.76 -18.92
CA LEU A 32 6.23 -3.50 -18.94
C LEU A 32 7.43 -3.55 -19.89
N CYS A 33 8.08 -4.71 -20.02
CA CYS A 33 9.18 -4.89 -20.96
C CYS A 33 8.75 -4.74 -22.43
N GLN A 34 7.50 -5.10 -22.76
CA GLN A 34 6.98 -5.08 -24.14
C GLN A 34 6.18 -3.81 -24.44
N MET A 35 5.44 -3.30 -23.46
CA MET A 35 4.43 -2.25 -23.67
C MET A 35 4.83 -0.89 -23.10
N GLY A 36 5.99 -0.77 -22.44
CA GLY A 36 6.37 0.45 -21.75
C GLY A 36 5.81 0.54 -20.35
N ASP A 37 6.23 1.60 -19.67
CA ASP A 37 5.73 1.99 -18.36
C ASP A 37 4.52 2.90 -18.50
N LEU A 38 4.55 3.79 -19.51
CA LEU A 38 3.46 4.67 -19.89
C LEU A 38 3.02 4.40 -21.33
N LEU A 39 1.72 4.57 -21.54
CA LEU A 39 1.09 4.52 -22.84
C LEU A 39 0.34 5.83 -23.09
N VAL A 40 0.68 6.54 -24.16
CA VAL A 40 0.08 7.83 -24.53
C VAL A 40 -0.71 7.67 -25.81
N GLN A 41 -1.95 8.15 -25.81
CA GLN A 41 -2.86 8.14 -26.95
C GLN A 41 -3.47 9.52 -27.13
N SER A 42 -3.81 9.92 -28.37
CA SER A 42 -4.60 11.13 -28.59
C SER A 42 -6.08 10.89 -28.25
N LYS A 43 -6.77 11.88 -27.66
CA LYS A 43 -8.23 11.82 -27.42
C LYS A 43 -9.05 11.93 -28.70
N ALA A 44 -8.59 12.76 -29.63
CA ALA A 44 -9.11 12.79 -30.99
C ALA A 44 -8.36 11.72 -31.80
N ASP A 45 -9.02 10.97 -32.68
CA ASP A 45 -8.40 9.97 -33.58
C ASP A 45 -7.32 10.55 -34.54
N SER A 46 -6.93 11.80 -34.34
CA SER A 46 -5.78 12.48 -34.93
C SER A 46 -4.46 11.74 -34.66
N ALA A 47 -3.59 11.75 -35.67
CA ALA A 47 -2.25 11.19 -35.56
C ALA A 47 -1.43 11.93 -34.49
N LEU A 48 -0.82 11.18 -33.57
CA LEU A 48 0.06 11.72 -32.56
C LEU A 48 1.49 11.80 -33.13
N ILE A 49 1.81 12.92 -33.78
CA ILE A 49 3.13 13.16 -34.35
C ILE A 49 4.03 13.76 -33.27
N LEU A 50 4.94 12.95 -32.71
CA LEU A 50 5.90 13.40 -31.71
C LEU A 50 7.32 13.27 -32.22
N ASP A 51 8.13 14.28 -31.91
CA ASP A 51 9.58 14.20 -32.03
C ASP A 51 10.13 13.43 -30.81
N GLU A 52 10.53 12.19 -31.06
CA GLU A 52 11.10 11.29 -30.05
C GLU A 52 12.32 11.92 -29.35
N GLN A 53 13.22 12.52 -30.12
CA GLN A 53 14.49 13.02 -29.60
C GLN A 53 14.29 14.29 -28.80
N ALA A 54 13.36 15.15 -29.22
CA ALA A 54 12.98 16.33 -28.46
C ALA A 54 12.30 15.95 -27.13
N LEU A 55 11.48 14.90 -27.10
CA LEU A 55 10.81 14.42 -25.89
C LEU A 55 11.81 13.75 -24.93
N LEU A 56 12.70 12.90 -25.43
CA LEU A 56 13.80 12.34 -24.65
C LEU A 56 14.67 13.44 -24.02
N THR A 57 15.02 14.47 -24.80
CA THR A 57 15.83 15.60 -24.33
C THR A 57 15.12 16.39 -23.24
N ALA A 58 13.84 16.73 -23.44
CA ALA A 58 13.05 17.45 -22.44
C ALA A 58 12.88 16.63 -21.14
N SER A 59 12.71 15.31 -21.25
CA SER A 59 12.51 14.44 -20.10
C SER A 59 13.70 14.36 -19.15
N LYS A 60 14.92 14.73 -19.59
CA LYS A 60 16.13 14.68 -18.75
C LYS A 60 16.06 15.57 -17.51
N GLU A 61 15.28 16.64 -17.57
CA GLU A 61 15.07 17.57 -16.44
C GLU A 61 13.88 17.17 -15.56
N TRP A 62 13.13 16.12 -15.94
CA TRP A 62 11.95 15.68 -15.20
C TRP A 62 12.34 14.79 -14.02
N PRO A 63 11.48 14.65 -13.00
CA PRO A 63 11.76 13.78 -11.86
C PRO A 63 12.04 12.33 -12.26
N LEU A 64 11.43 11.86 -13.35
CA LEU A 64 11.66 10.55 -13.94
C LEU A 64 11.97 10.72 -15.43
N PRO A 65 13.25 10.71 -15.83
CA PRO A 65 13.62 10.82 -17.23
C PRO A 65 13.24 9.56 -18.01
N PHE A 66 13.07 9.72 -19.32
CA PHE A 66 12.75 8.62 -20.22
C PHE A 66 14.02 7.97 -20.77
N GLY A 67 14.03 6.64 -20.78
CA GLY A 67 15.13 5.85 -21.32
C GLY A 67 14.89 5.42 -22.76
N ALA A 68 13.63 5.18 -23.13
CA ALA A 68 13.26 4.82 -24.50
C ALA A 68 11.81 5.23 -24.80
N ILE A 69 11.52 5.46 -26.08
CA ILE A 69 10.20 5.76 -26.58
C ILE A 69 9.99 4.94 -27.86
N SER A 70 8.77 4.45 -28.08
CA SER A 70 8.40 3.76 -29.31
C SER A 70 7.04 4.25 -29.75
N ILE A 71 6.97 4.72 -30.99
CA ILE A 71 5.74 5.22 -31.60
C ILE A 71 5.22 4.13 -32.53
N ALA A 72 4.04 3.58 -32.22
CA ALA A 72 3.37 2.60 -33.06
C ALA A 72 1.94 3.05 -33.33
N ASN A 73 1.63 3.32 -34.61
CA ASN A 73 0.35 3.90 -35.04
C ASN A 73 0.08 5.25 -34.34
N ASN A 74 -0.96 5.32 -33.50
CA ASN A 74 -1.33 6.49 -32.67
C ASN A 74 -1.06 6.27 -31.18
N VAL A 75 -0.20 5.31 -30.85
CA VAL A 75 0.14 4.94 -29.49
C VAL A 75 1.63 5.14 -29.27
N VAL A 76 1.96 5.87 -28.22
CA VAL A 76 3.35 6.09 -27.82
C VAL A 76 3.60 5.32 -26.53
N HIS A 77 4.52 4.38 -26.64
CA HIS A 77 5.03 3.59 -25.53
C HIS A 77 6.28 4.28 -24.98
N ILE A 78 6.32 4.50 -23.67
CA ILE A 78 7.42 5.19 -23.01
C ILE A 78 7.97 4.30 -21.91
N TRP A 79 9.29 4.16 -21.86
CA TRP A 79 10.03 3.50 -20.79
C TRP A 79 10.83 4.54 -20.03
N PHE A 80 10.75 4.49 -18.70
CA PHE A 80 11.60 5.32 -17.86
C PHE A 80 13.05 4.84 -17.93
N ASP A 81 13.98 5.76 -17.72
CA ASP A 81 15.35 5.39 -17.38
C ASP A 81 15.30 4.70 -16.01
N ARG A 82 15.55 3.38 -16.01
CA ARG A 82 15.42 2.57 -14.80
C ARG A 82 16.42 2.98 -13.73
N VAL A 83 17.66 3.32 -14.11
CA VAL A 83 18.72 3.67 -13.15
C VAL A 83 18.37 4.98 -12.47
N ALA A 84 17.95 5.98 -13.25
CA ALA A 84 17.49 7.26 -12.73
C ALA A 84 16.23 7.09 -11.85
N ALA A 85 15.27 6.27 -12.28
CA ALA A 85 14.05 6.01 -11.53
C ALA A 85 14.31 5.30 -10.18
N PHE A 86 15.19 4.29 -10.14
CA PHE A 86 15.61 3.66 -8.88
C PHE A 86 16.22 4.71 -7.95
N ARG A 87 17.18 5.51 -8.46
CA ARG A 87 17.86 6.52 -7.67
C ARG A 87 16.89 7.56 -7.12
N ALA A 88 16.05 8.17 -7.97
CA ALA A 88 15.07 9.18 -7.57
C ALA A 88 14.10 8.62 -6.52
N THR A 89 13.51 7.46 -6.77
CA THR A 89 12.52 6.85 -5.85
C THR A 89 13.11 6.55 -4.48
N LEU A 90 14.34 6.02 -4.42
CA LEU A 90 14.97 5.59 -3.18
C LEU A 90 15.59 6.76 -2.40
N VAL A 91 15.87 7.89 -3.06
CA VAL A 91 16.25 9.16 -2.42
C VAL A 91 15.01 9.86 -1.83
N GLU A 92 13.95 10.03 -2.61
CA GLU A 92 12.74 10.76 -2.20
C GLU A 92 11.95 10.04 -1.09
N LYS A 93 11.94 8.71 -1.10
CA LYS A 93 11.25 7.87 -0.10
C LYS A 93 9.80 8.29 0.15
N GLU A 94 9.04 8.55 -0.92
CA GLU A 94 7.68 9.14 -0.84
C GLU A 94 6.64 8.29 -0.06
N TRP A 95 7.01 7.06 0.35
CA TRP A 95 6.22 6.25 1.28
C TRP A 95 6.36 6.65 2.75
N GLN A 96 7.33 7.50 3.11
CA GLN A 96 7.45 8.05 4.47
C GLN A 96 6.49 9.23 4.65
N ALA A 97 5.94 9.38 5.86
CA ALA A 97 5.05 10.51 6.18
C ALA A 97 5.82 11.83 6.17
N ASP A 98 7.03 11.86 6.75
CA ASP A 98 7.86 13.07 6.88
C ASP A 98 8.34 13.63 5.53
N ALA A 99 8.41 12.77 4.51
CA ALA A 99 8.71 13.18 3.14
C ALA A 99 7.55 13.97 2.50
N ARG A 100 6.40 14.09 3.17
CA ARG A 100 5.19 14.73 2.62
C ARG A 100 4.94 16.05 3.35
N ALA A 101 4.83 17.14 2.59
CA ALA A 101 4.42 18.39 3.19
C ALA A 101 2.94 18.34 3.63
N ALA A 102 2.63 19.10 4.67
CA ALA A 102 1.27 19.22 5.18
C ALA A 102 0.32 19.69 4.06
N THR A 103 -0.82 19.01 3.94
CA THR A 103 -1.90 19.42 3.03
C THR A 103 -2.76 20.44 3.75
N ALA A 104 -3.12 21.53 3.06
CA ALA A 104 -4.05 22.53 3.56
C ALA A 104 -5.48 21.94 3.57
N GLY A 105 -5.82 21.19 4.63
CA GLY A 105 -7.15 20.62 4.81
C GLY A 105 -7.27 19.89 6.14
N THR A 106 -8.34 20.19 6.87
CA THR A 106 -8.67 19.51 8.13
C THR A 106 -9.77 18.48 7.87
N ILE A 107 -9.56 17.26 8.34
CA ILE A 107 -10.55 16.17 8.26
C ILE A 107 -11.06 15.88 9.66
N TYR A 108 -12.38 15.90 9.82
CA TYR A 108 -13.02 15.47 11.05
C TYR A 108 -13.56 14.07 10.85
N ILE A 109 -13.14 13.12 11.69
CA ILE A 109 -13.59 11.74 11.64
C ILE A 109 -14.13 11.31 12.99
N GLU A 110 -15.22 10.55 12.98
CA GLU A 110 -15.79 9.98 14.19
C GLU A 110 -14.76 9.11 14.93
N ALA A 111 -14.72 9.24 16.26
CA ALA A 111 -13.89 8.38 17.09
C ALA A 111 -14.37 6.92 17.02
N PRO A 112 -13.47 5.91 17.06
CA PRO A 112 -13.84 4.54 17.34
C PRO A 112 -14.61 4.44 18.65
N THR A 113 -15.51 3.46 18.78
CA THR A 113 -16.24 3.26 20.03
C THR A 113 -15.33 2.77 21.16
N ASP A 114 -15.61 3.20 22.40
CA ASP A 114 -14.92 2.73 23.61
C ASP A 114 -15.43 1.37 24.09
N LYS A 115 -16.21 0.65 23.27
CA LYS A 115 -16.77 -0.65 23.64
C LYS A 115 -15.68 -1.72 23.65
N GLU A 116 -15.68 -2.55 24.67
CA GLU A 116 -14.84 -3.75 24.69
C GLU A 116 -15.24 -4.74 23.59
N TRP A 117 -14.28 -5.46 23.01
CA TRP A 117 -14.55 -6.45 21.96
C TRP A 117 -15.50 -7.58 22.39
N THR A 118 -15.64 -7.82 23.69
CA THR A 118 -16.56 -8.79 24.30
C THR A 118 -18.03 -8.39 24.15
N THR A 119 -18.31 -7.09 24.07
CA THR A 119 -19.66 -6.54 23.95
C THR A 119 -19.94 -5.96 22.57
N MET A 120 -18.88 -5.70 21.79
CA MET A 120 -18.95 -5.17 20.43
C MET A 120 -19.45 -6.20 19.42
N SER A 121 -20.48 -5.84 18.66
CA SER A 121 -20.94 -6.62 17.51
C SER A 121 -19.91 -6.59 16.37
N LEU A 122 -19.96 -7.54 15.44
CA LEU A 122 -19.05 -7.51 14.28
C LEU A 122 -19.29 -6.33 13.33
N THR A 123 -20.50 -5.78 13.30
CA THR A 123 -20.80 -4.59 12.51
C THR A 123 -20.11 -3.36 13.09
N GLU A 124 -20.15 -3.20 14.42
CA GLU A 124 -19.42 -2.13 15.12
C GLU A 124 -17.91 -2.31 14.99
N PHE A 125 -17.40 -3.54 15.13
CA PHE A 125 -15.99 -3.84 14.93
C PHE A 125 -15.50 -3.44 13.53
N ARG A 126 -16.29 -3.74 12.50
CA ARG A 126 -15.98 -3.33 11.13
C ARG A 126 -16.00 -1.81 10.96
N ALA A 127 -16.97 -1.13 11.56
CA ALA A 127 -17.05 0.33 11.51
C ALA A 127 -15.83 0.99 12.20
N ASP A 128 -15.48 0.55 13.40
CA ASP A 128 -14.33 1.07 14.17
C ASP A 128 -13.01 0.86 13.44
N MET A 129 -12.83 -0.31 12.84
CA MET A 129 -11.68 -0.58 11.98
C MET A 129 -11.64 0.39 10.79
N LEU A 130 -12.76 0.64 10.10
CA LEU A 130 -12.81 1.62 9.02
C LEU A 130 -12.46 3.03 9.51
N ARG A 131 -12.96 3.46 10.69
CA ARG A 131 -12.61 4.77 11.29
C ARG A 131 -11.10 4.90 11.46
N LYS A 132 -10.46 3.88 12.05
CA LYS A 132 -9.01 3.85 12.26
C LYS A 132 -8.23 3.89 10.95
N VAL A 133 -8.55 3.02 10.00
CA VAL A 133 -7.81 2.93 8.72
C VAL A 133 -7.97 4.20 7.90
N VAL A 134 -9.19 4.75 7.80
CA VAL A 134 -9.44 5.99 7.06
C VAL A 134 -8.71 7.16 7.72
N LYS A 135 -8.76 7.28 9.05
CA LYS A 135 -7.99 8.27 9.81
C LYS A 135 -6.50 8.19 9.45
N ASN A 136 -5.92 6.99 9.55
CA ASN A 136 -4.50 6.79 9.32
C ASN A 136 -4.11 7.10 7.86
N CYS A 137 -4.98 6.79 6.90
CA CYS A 137 -4.76 7.15 5.49
C CYS A 137 -4.72 8.68 5.30
N PHE A 138 -5.65 9.42 5.90
CA PHE A 138 -5.67 10.89 5.83
C PHE A 138 -4.45 11.52 6.52
N GLN A 139 -4.10 11.05 7.72
CA GLN A 139 -2.90 11.50 8.43
C GLN A 139 -1.65 11.25 7.60
N HIS A 140 -1.52 10.04 7.04
CA HIS A 140 -0.38 9.69 6.19
C HIS A 140 -0.36 10.47 4.86
N ALA A 141 -1.53 10.91 4.36
CA ALA A 141 -1.64 11.80 3.21
C ALA A 141 -1.29 13.27 3.53
N GLY A 142 -1.00 13.60 4.79
CA GLY A 142 -0.60 14.92 5.25
C GLY A 142 -1.76 15.83 5.67
N TYR A 143 -2.97 15.30 5.86
CA TYR A 143 -4.10 16.08 6.38
C TYR A 143 -4.04 16.19 7.90
N THR A 144 -4.51 17.33 8.43
CA THR A 144 -4.76 17.47 9.87
C THR A 144 -6.04 16.72 10.19
N VAL A 145 -5.95 15.65 10.99
CA VAL A 145 -7.13 14.85 11.35
C VAL A 145 -7.52 15.10 12.79
N VAL A 146 -8.77 15.52 13.00
CA VAL A 146 -9.38 15.74 14.32
C VAL A 146 -10.38 14.62 14.56
N GLN A 147 -10.22 13.90 15.66
CA GLN A 147 -11.23 12.96 16.13
C GLN A 147 -12.20 13.71 17.03
N ALA A 148 -13.49 13.53 16.80
CA ALA A 148 -14.54 14.18 17.56
C ALA A 148 -15.73 13.22 17.67
N ASP A 149 -16.45 13.31 18.78
CA ASP A 149 -17.68 12.56 19.00
C ASP A 149 -18.79 13.06 18.07
N GLU A 150 -19.86 12.27 17.87
CA GLU A 150 -20.96 12.62 16.96
C GLU A 150 -21.56 14.00 17.23
N GLU A 151 -21.66 14.39 18.51
CA GLU A 151 -22.18 15.69 18.95
C GLU A 151 -21.21 16.83 18.63
N GLN A 152 -19.91 16.62 18.84
CA GLN A 152 -18.85 17.59 18.54
C GLN A 152 -18.63 17.76 17.03
N LEU A 153 -18.92 16.72 16.25
CA LEU A 153 -18.90 16.74 14.79
C LEU A 153 -19.96 17.66 14.18
N VAL A 154 -21.00 18.06 14.92
CA VAL A 154 -22.05 18.97 14.43
C VAL A 154 -21.56 20.43 14.43
N ASP A 155 -20.78 20.82 15.44
CA ASP A 155 -20.33 22.20 15.71
C ASP A 155 -19.01 22.60 15.02
N CYS A 156 -18.47 21.74 14.16
CA CYS A 156 -17.17 21.98 13.51
C CYS A 156 -17.23 23.17 12.50
N PRO A 157 -16.19 24.04 12.44
CA PRO A 157 -16.19 25.20 11.55
C PRO A 157 -16.28 24.78 10.07
N ALA A 158 -17.18 25.41 9.31
CA ALA A 158 -17.51 25.05 7.92
C ALA A 158 -16.49 25.55 6.86
N ALA A 159 -15.47 26.30 7.26
CA ALA A 159 -14.46 26.79 6.35
C ALA A 159 -13.26 25.81 6.31
N ASN A 160 -13.11 25.09 5.19
CA ASN A 160 -11.99 24.17 4.90
C ASN A 160 -11.93 22.86 5.71
N ALA A 161 -13.06 22.40 6.25
CA ALA A 161 -13.14 21.18 7.05
C ALA A 161 -14.04 20.15 6.38
N THR A 162 -13.50 18.98 6.01
CA THR A 162 -14.33 17.88 5.49
C THR A 162 -14.66 16.90 6.63
N ARG A 163 -15.94 16.60 6.81
CA ARG A 163 -16.43 15.65 7.82
C ARG A 163 -16.58 14.27 7.18
N VAL A 164 -16.04 13.22 7.80
CA VAL A 164 -16.17 11.84 7.36
C VAL A 164 -16.94 11.06 8.41
N LYS A 165 -18.14 10.58 8.03
CA LYS A 165 -19.02 9.79 8.89
C LYS A 165 -19.14 8.36 8.38
N ILE A 166 -19.08 7.38 9.26
CA ILE A 166 -19.29 5.99 8.90
C ILE A 166 -20.72 5.60 9.27
N VAL A 167 -21.52 5.27 8.26
CA VAL A 167 -22.96 5.09 8.41
C VAL A 167 -23.38 3.69 7.95
N GLN A 168 -24.43 3.14 8.56
CA GLN A 168 -25.02 1.86 8.12
C GLN A 168 -26.05 2.05 7.00
N GLN A 169 -26.58 3.26 6.86
CA GLN A 169 -27.52 3.66 5.81
C GLN A 169 -27.18 5.09 5.37
N LYS A 170 -27.26 5.36 4.07
CA LYS A 170 -27.01 6.71 3.55
C LYS A 170 -28.19 7.63 3.82
N SER A 171 -27.90 8.87 4.18
CA SER A 171 -28.91 9.91 4.36
C SER A 171 -29.49 10.34 3.02
N LYS A 172 -30.76 10.77 3.00
CA LYS A 172 -31.42 11.30 1.78
C LYS A 172 -30.81 12.63 1.32
N ALA A 173 -30.28 13.41 2.26
CA ALA A 173 -29.53 14.64 2.01
C ALA A 173 -28.23 14.56 2.80
N VAL A 174 -27.10 14.71 2.11
CA VAL A 174 -25.77 14.77 2.74
C VAL A 174 -25.39 16.25 2.85
N PRO A 175 -25.02 16.76 4.04
CA PRO A 175 -24.58 18.14 4.20
C PRO A 175 -23.39 18.47 3.28
N GLU A 176 -23.25 19.74 2.91
CA GLU A 176 -22.05 20.22 2.22
C GLU A 176 -20.79 19.90 3.05
N GLN A 177 -19.72 19.47 2.39
CA GLN A 177 -18.45 19.06 3.01
C GLN A 177 -18.55 17.83 3.95
N CYS A 178 -19.60 17.01 3.83
CA CYS A 178 -19.72 15.73 4.52
C CYS A 178 -19.55 14.54 3.56
N ILE A 179 -18.74 13.56 3.94
CA ILE A 179 -18.55 12.29 3.24
C ILE A 179 -19.14 11.18 4.09
N GLU A 180 -20.23 10.57 3.61
CA GLU A 180 -20.82 9.38 4.23
C GLU A 180 -20.21 8.10 3.66
N LEU A 181 -19.44 7.39 4.49
CA LEU A 181 -18.87 6.10 4.20
C LEU A 181 -19.82 4.98 4.66
N LEU A 182 -20.49 4.33 3.72
CA LEU A 182 -21.43 3.25 4.02
C LEU A 182 -20.69 1.97 4.49
N CYS A 183 -20.84 1.61 5.76
CA CYS A 183 -20.42 0.32 6.28
C CYS A 183 -21.57 -0.69 6.15
N GLY A 184 -21.38 -1.73 5.35
CA GLY A 184 -22.31 -2.86 5.26
C GLY A 184 -22.26 -3.68 6.54
N SER A 185 -23.43 -4.19 6.94
CA SER A 185 -23.55 -5.00 8.16
C SER A 185 -22.78 -6.32 8.06
N VAL A 186 -22.36 -6.81 9.22
CA VAL A 186 -21.83 -8.16 9.38
C VAL A 186 -22.91 -8.99 10.07
N LEU A 187 -23.52 -9.90 9.31
CA LEU A 187 -24.57 -10.78 9.81
C LEU A 187 -23.92 -11.97 10.49
N THR A 188 -24.24 -12.19 11.77
CA THR A 188 -23.64 -13.27 12.55
C THR A 188 -24.66 -14.32 12.96
N GLY A 189 -24.18 -15.55 13.13
CA GLY A 189 -24.99 -16.69 13.59
C GLY A 189 -24.77 -16.97 15.09
N SER A 190 -25.22 -18.13 15.55
CA SER A 190 -25.02 -18.55 16.94
C SER A 190 -23.54 -18.81 17.30
N GLU A 191 -22.69 -19.13 16.31
CA GLU A 191 -21.28 -19.45 16.51
C GLU A 191 -20.41 -18.24 16.88
N ILE A 192 -20.79 -17.03 16.43
CA ILE A 192 -20.03 -15.80 16.67
C ILE A 192 -21.01 -14.71 17.08
N GLN A 193 -20.95 -14.30 18.34
CA GLN A 193 -21.85 -13.29 18.91
C GLN A 193 -21.20 -11.91 18.98
N ASN A 194 -19.87 -11.86 19.10
CA ASN A 194 -19.12 -10.61 19.28
C ASN A 194 -17.74 -10.65 18.62
N ALA A 195 -17.06 -9.49 18.61
CA ALA A 195 -15.74 -9.32 18.05
C ALA A 195 -14.66 -10.18 18.75
N ALA A 196 -14.71 -10.29 20.08
CA ALA A 196 -13.74 -11.08 20.84
C ALA A 196 -13.75 -12.56 20.44
N GLN A 197 -14.92 -13.16 20.28
CA GLN A 197 -15.07 -14.55 19.82
C GLN A 197 -14.50 -14.74 18.41
N TYR A 198 -14.78 -13.82 17.49
CA TYR A 198 -14.23 -13.91 16.15
C TYR A 198 -12.70 -13.74 16.13
N ILE A 199 -12.17 -12.78 16.88
CA ILE A 199 -10.72 -12.57 17.03
C ILE A 199 -10.06 -13.83 17.60
N GLY A 200 -10.67 -14.46 18.62
CA GLY A 200 -10.19 -15.72 19.20
C GLY A 200 -10.18 -16.87 18.19
N LEU A 201 -11.26 -17.02 17.39
CA LEU A 201 -11.32 -17.99 16.30
C LEU A 201 -10.16 -17.78 15.32
N ARG A 202 -9.93 -16.54 14.89
CA ARG A 202 -8.84 -16.20 13.96
C ARG A 202 -7.45 -16.37 14.59
N ALA A 203 -7.31 -16.13 15.89
CA ALA A 203 -6.06 -16.38 16.60
C ALA A 203 -5.67 -17.86 16.54
N ASN A 204 -6.63 -18.77 16.78
CA ASN A 204 -6.42 -20.21 16.66
C ASN A 204 -6.03 -20.60 15.23
N ASP A 205 -6.74 -20.08 14.22
CA ASP A 205 -6.41 -20.33 12.81
C ASP A 205 -4.98 -19.86 12.47
N MET A 206 -4.61 -18.65 12.91
CA MET A 206 -3.28 -18.09 12.65
C MET A 206 -2.18 -18.87 13.36
N GLN A 207 -2.43 -19.36 14.57
CA GLN A 207 -1.50 -20.22 15.31
C GLN A 207 -1.24 -21.52 14.54
N LEU A 208 -2.29 -22.19 14.08
CA LEU A 208 -2.16 -23.42 13.30
C LEU A 208 -1.38 -23.17 12.00
N ILE A 209 -1.69 -22.09 11.28
CA ILE A 209 -0.95 -21.72 10.05
C ILE A 209 0.52 -21.45 10.37
N ALA A 210 0.83 -20.68 11.40
CA ALA A 210 2.21 -20.37 11.77
C ALA A 210 2.99 -21.65 12.12
N GLN A 211 2.39 -22.54 12.92
CA GLN A 211 3.03 -23.78 13.36
C GLN A 211 3.20 -24.84 12.27
N HIS A 212 2.20 -25.00 11.38
CA HIS A 212 2.19 -26.08 10.39
C HIS A 212 2.72 -25.66 9.01
N ARG A 213 2.52 -24.40 8.61
CA ARG A 213 2.94 -23.92 7.28
C ARG A 213 4.28 -23.21 7.30
N TYR A 214 4.54 -22.41 8.33
CA TYR A 214 5.77 -21.63 8.44
C TYR A 214 6.78 -22.22 9.44
N GLY A 215 6.35 -23.21 10.23
CA GLY A 215 7.23 -23.95 11.12
C GLY A 215 7.59 -23.18 12.39
N LEU A 216 6.78 -22.19 12.80
CA LEU A 216 7.03 -21.39 13.99
C LEU A 216 7.16 -22.28 15.23
N ARG A 217 8.24 -22.08 15.98
CA ARG A 217 8.53 -22.73 17.27
C ARG A 217 9.04 -21.66 18.22
N LEU A 218 8.21 -21.23 19.16
CA LEU A 218 8.60 -20.29 20.21
C LEU A 218 8.62 -21.02 21.56
N PRO A 219 9.78 -21.06 22.26
CA PRO A 219 9.88 -21.67 23.59
C PRO A 219 9.12 -20.88 24.67
N ASP A 220 9.03 -19.56 24.49
CA ASP A 220 8.41 -18.64 25.44
C ASP A 220 6.89 -18.57 25.21
N VAL A 221 6.13 -19.18 26.12
CA VAL A 221 4.66 -19.24 26.10
C VAL A 221 4.04 -17.84 26.13
N SER A 222 4.61 -16.90 26.89
CA SER A 222 4.07 -15.54 27.02
C SER A 222 4.24 -14.72 25.74
N LYS A 223 5.37 -14.87 25.05
CA LYS A 223 5.61 -14.29 23.72
C LYS A 223 4.71 -14.92 22.67
N LEU A 224 4.55 -16.24 22.70
CA LEU A 224 3.67 -16.96 21.79
C LEU A 224 2.22 -16.48 21.95
N GLN A 225 1.72 -16.34 23.18
CA GLN A 225 0.36 -15.88 23.43
C GLN A 225 0.12 -14.46 22.89
N ARG A 226 1.03 -13.51 23.17
CA ARG A 226 0.95 -12.15 22.62
C ARG A 226 0.95 -12.13 21.09
N LEU A 227 1.84 -12.91 20.48
CA LEU A 227 1.93 -13.05 19.03
C LEU A 227 0.63 -13.62 18.44
N VAL A 228 0.09 -14.68 19.02
CA VAL A 228 -1.16 -15.32 18.56
C VAL A 228 -2.35 -14.37 18.69
N SER A 229 -2.48 -13.64 19.80
CA SER A 229 -3.52 -12.61 19.97
C SER A 229 -3.40 -11.50 18.93
N SER A 230 -2.18 -11.00 18.69
CA SER A 230 -1.89 -9.98 17.69
C SER A 230 -2.24 -10.42 16.27
N LEU A 231 -1.86 -11.65 15.91
CA LEU A 231 -2.18 -12.27 14.63
C LEU A 231 -3.68 -12.48 14.45
N GLY A 232 -4.39 -12.91 15.50
CA GLY A 232 -5.84 -13.05 15.49
C GLY A 232 -6.55 -11.73 15.20
N ARG A 233 -6.16 -10.64 15.89
CA ARG A 233 -6.69 -9.30 15.64
C ARG A 233 -6.44 -8.86 14.20
N SER A 234 -5.19 -8.98 13.75
CA SER A 234 -4.78 -8.59 12.40
C SER A 234 -5.53 -9.37 11.32
N ALA A 235 -5.74 -10.68 11.54
CA ALA A 235 -6.52 -11.53 10.65
C ALA A 235 -7.99 -11.12 10.59
N ALA A 236 -8.63 -10.87 11.74
CA ALA A 236 -10.01 -10.38 11.78
C ALA A 236 -10.16 -9.05 11.04
N MET A 237 -9.23 -8.12 11.21
CA MET A 237 -9.24 -6.83 10.49
C MET A 237 -9.08 -7.01 8.98
N VAL A 238 -8.11 -7.81 8.54
CA VAL A 238 -7.92 -8.12 7.11
C VAL A 238 -9.18 -8.73 6.50
N ASP A 239 -9.84 -9.65 7.22
CA ASP A 239 -11.09 -10.27 6.77
C ASP A 239 -12.24 -9.26 6.63
N MET A 240 -12.29 -8.23 7.48
CA MET A 240 -13.27 -7.14 7.41
C MET A 240 -12.97 -6.09 6.33
N LEU A 241 -11.69 -5.82 6.05
CA LEU A 241 -11.20 -4.86 5.04
C LEU A 241 -11.18 -5.43 3.61
N HIS A 242 -11.03 -6.74 3.45
CA HIS A 242 -10.88 -7.38 2.15
C HIS A 242 -12.15 -7.26 1.29
N THR A 243 -13.32 -7.30 1.94
CA THR A 243 -14.58 -7.03 1.27
C THR A 243 -14.80 -5.52 1.13
N ARG A 244 -15.44 -5.09 0.04
CA ARG A 244 -15.82 -3.68 -0.11
C ARG A 244 -16.66 -3.25 1.10
N HIS A 245 -16.32 -2.12 1.71
CA HIS A 245 -16.98 -1.59 2.91
C HIS A 245 -18.50 -1.51 2.75
N THR A 246 -19.01 -1.25 1.54
CA THR A 246 -20.45 -1.16 1.25
C THR A 246 -21.19 -2.50 1.19
N HIS A 247 -20.47 -3.63 1.09
CA HIS A 247 -21.10 -4.96 0.97
C HIS A 247 -21.37 -5.56 2.36
N VAL A 248 -22.51 -6.22 2.51
CA VAL A 248 -22.81 -7.05 3.68
C VAL A 248 -21.85 -8.25 3.73
N ILE A 249 -21.36 -8.58 4.93
CA ILE A 249 -20.61 -9.81 5.19
C ILE A 249 -21.55 -10.79 5.88
N ASP A 250 -21.74 -11.99 5.33
CA ASP A 250 -22.61 -13.02 5.91
C ASP A 250 -21.79 -14.12 6.59
N MET A 251 -21.84 -14.15 7.91
CA MET A 251 -21.21 -15.12 8.81
C MET A 251 -22.25 -15.90 9.63
N ARG A 252 -23.49 -16.04 9.13
CA ARG A 252 -24.53 -16.79 9.85
C ARG A 252 -24.30 -18.29 9.90
N SER A 253 -23.51 -18.83 8.97
CA SER A 253 -23.14 -20.24 8.89
C SER A 253 -21.62 -20.42 8.90
N GLN A 254 -21.17 -21.60 9.29
CA GLN A 254 -19.76 -22.00 9.23
C GLN A 254 -19.15 -21.80 7.83
N GLN A 255 -19.90 -22.10 6.77
CA GLN A 255 -19.47 -21.86 5.38
C GLN A 255 -19.30 -20.37 5.08
N GLY A 256 -20.19 -19.51 5.60
CA GLY A 256 -20.07 -18.05 5.48
C GLY A 256 -18.83 -17.51 6.19
N ILE A 257 -18.55 -18.01 7.39
CA ILE A 257 -17.34 -17.70 8.15
C ILE A 257 -16.09 -18.08 7.33
N LEU A 258 -15.99 -19.33 6.87
CA LEU A 258 -14.87 -19.82 6.08
C LEU A 258 -14.67 -19.05 4.77
N ARG A 259 -15.76 -18.61 4.12
CA ARG A 259 -15.69 -17.78 2.91
C ARG A 259 -15.16 -16.39 3.18
N ASN A 260 -15.47 -15.80 4.35
CA ASN A 260 -14.95 -14.49 4.71
C ASN A 260 -13.49 -14.54 5.17
N GLN A 261 -13.06 -15.66 5.75
CA GLN A 261 -11.66 -15.88 6.07
C GLN A 261 -10.83 -15.82 4.79
N CYS A 262 -9.89 -14.88 4.71
CA CYS A 262 -8.98 -14.76 3.58
C CYS A 262 -7.95 -15.91 3.63
N SER A 263 -8.37 -17.11 3.21
CA SER A 263 -7.63 -18.35 3.41
C SER A 263 -6.25 -18.30 2.75
N SER A 264 -5.21 -18.65 3.53
CA SER A 264 -3.81 -18.85 3.13
C SER A 264 -3.06 -17.67 2.48
N LYS A 265 -3.71 -16.56 2.14
CA LYS A 265 -3.12 -15.41 1.43
C LYS A 265 -3.48 -14.04 2.02
N GLY A 266 -4.30 -14.00 3.07
CA GLY A 266 -4.64 -12.77 3.80
C GLY A 266 -3.56 -12.35 4.80
N ALA A 267 -3.96 -12.12 6.06
CA ALA A 267 -3.08 -11.60 7.10
C ALA A 267 -1.81 -12.43 7.32
N SER A 268 -1.92 -13.76 7.42
CA SER A 268 -0.75 -14.63 7.61
C SER A 268 0.29 -14.52 6.50
N PHE A 269 -0.13 -14.24 5.27
CA PHE A 269 0.79 -14.06 4.15
C PHE A 269 1.43 -12.68 4.16
N ILE A 270 0.70 -11.63 4.57
CA ILE A 270 1.25 -10.30 4.82
C ILE A 270 2.35 -10.40 5.90
N MET A 271 1.99 -10.94 7.07
CA MET A 271 2.89 -11.01 8.23
C MET A 271 4.11 -11.87 7.96
N TYR A 272 3.94 -13.02 7.31
CA TYR A 272 5.06 -13.89 6.96
C TYR A 272 6.06 -13.22 6.00
N ASN A 273 5.59 -12.51 4.97
CA ASN A 273 6.51 -11.81 4.07
C ASN A 273 7.17 -10.61 4.76
N TYR A 274 6.48 -9.92 5.68
CA TYR A 274 7.09 -8.87 6.50
C TYR A 274 8.19 -9.44 7.40
N ALA A 275 7.92 -10.50 8.18
CA ALA A 275 8.90 -11.20 9.03
C ALA A 275 10.11 -11.71 8.24
N ARG A 276 9.88 -12.19 7.02
CA ARG A 276 10.94 -12.64 6.11
C ARG A 276 11.87 -11.49 5.72
N LEU A 277 11.34 -10.32 5.35
CA LEU A 277 12.18 -9.16 5.04
C LEU A 277 12.96 -8.69 6.27
N ALA A 278 12.30 -8.64 7.43
CA ALA A 278 12.95 -8.31 8.71
C ALA A 278 14.15 -9.24 8.97
N SER A 279 13.95 -10.55 8.76
CA SER A 279 14.98 -11.57 8.96
C SER A 279 16.15 -11.46 7.98
N ILE A 280 15.89 -11.12 6.70
CA ILE A 280 16.94 -10.86 5.71
C ILE A 280 17.80 -9.66 6.15
N LEU A 281 17.15 -8.58 6.56
CA LEU A 281 17.84 -7.34 6.97
C LEU A 281 18.63 -7.55 8.26
N ARG A 282 18.04 -8.23 9.26
CA ARG A 282 18.73 -8.61 10.50
C ARG A 282 19.96 -9.47 10.23
N LYS A 283 19.84 -10.50 9.40
CA LYS A 283 20.98 -11.35 9.02
C LYS A 283 22.07 -10.55 8.30
N HIS A 284 21.70 -9.59 7.45
CA HIS A 284 22.68 -8.69 6.83
C HIS A 284 23.39 -7.83 7.89
N THR A 285 22.65 -7.21 8.81
CA THR A 285 23.21 -6.44 9.92
C THR A 285 24.20 -7.26 10.74
N GLU A 286 23.83 -8.49 11.13
CA GLU A 286 24.71 -9.40 11.88
C GLU A 286 26.00 -9.71 11.12
N LEU A 287 25.93 -9.95 9.80
CA LEU A 287 27.12 -10.18 8.96
C LEU A 287 28.04 -8.94 8.91
N VAL A 288 27.46 -7.74 8.88
CA VAL A 288 28.22 -6.47 8.90
C VAL A 288 28.90 -6.28 10.25
N GLU A 289 28.18 -6.51 11.35
CA GLU A 289 28.71 -6.39 12.72
C GLU A 289 29.85 -7.39 12.98
N GLN A 290 29.77 -8.58 12.41
CA GLN A 290 30.82 -9.61 12.48
C GLN A 290 32.01 -9.36 11.53
N GLY A 291 31.98 -8.28 10.74
CA GLY A 291 33.01 -7.99 9.73
C GLY A 291 33.01 -8.93 8.52
N ALA A 292 32.00 -9.80 8.39
CA ALA A 292 31.87 -10.78 7.33
C ALA A 292 31.08 -10.27 6.10
N GLY A 293 30.49 -9.08 6.18
CA GLY A 293 29.73 -8.42 5.11
C GLY A 293 30.03 -6.92 5.02
N SER A 294 29.47 -6.26 4.01
CA SER A 294 29.59 -4.81 3.82
C SER A 294 28.27 -4.10 4.08
N ALA A 295 28.35 -2.92 4.69
CA ALA A 295 27.21 -2.05 4.90
C ALA A 295 26.56 -1.64 3.57
N ILE A 296 25.26 -1.35 3.59
CA ILE A 296 24.56 -0.81 2.43
C ILE A 296 25.09 0.62 2.22
N PRO A 297 25.74 0.93 1.08
CA PRO A 297 26.27 2.25 0.83
C PRO A 297 25.13 3.26 0.58
N PRO A 298 25.42 4.57 0.63
CA PRO A 298 24.47 5.61 0.23
C PRO A 298 23.87 5.34 -1.16
N VAL A 299 22.61 5.75 -1.38
CA VAL A 299 21.92 5.55 -2.66
C VAL A 299 22.70 6.11 -3.85
N ALA A 300 23.47 7.20 -3.63
CA ALA A 300 24.35 7.81 -4.63
C ALA A 300 25.38 6.82 -5.19
N ASP A 301 25.92 5.94 -4.35
CA ASP A 301 27.06 5.06 -4.68
C ASP A 301 26.63 3.67 -5.15
N ILE A 302 25.32 3.40 -5.18
CA ILE A 302 24.78 2.12 -5.64
C ILE A 302 24.65 2.13 -7.17
N ASP A 303 25.16 1.06 -7.79
CA ASP A 303 24.92 0.76 -9.20
C ASP A 303 23.60 0.01 -9.40
N PHE A 304 22.54 0.76 -9.72
CA PHE A 304 21.22 0.20 -10.00
C PHE A 304 21.09 -0.42 -11.39
N SER A 305 22.09 -0.30 -12.28
CA SER A 305 22.06 -0.98 -13.58
C SER A 305 22.10 -2.51 -13.45
N LEU A 306 22.55 -2.99 -12.28
CA LEU A 306 22.60 -4.41 -11.92
C LEU A 306 21.23 -5.02 -11.58
N LEU A 307 20.19 -4.22 -11.41
CA LEU A 307 18.83 -4.68 -11.15
C LEU A 307 18.09 -4.95 -12.47
N THR A 308 18.34 -6.12 -13.03
CA THR A 308 17.84 -6.52 -14.36
C THR A 308 16.60 -7.40 -14.32
N ASP A 309 16.19 -7.95 -13.16
CA ASP A 309 15.02 -8.83 -13.11
C ASP A 309 13.73 -7.99 -13.28
N PRO A 310 12.79 -8.41 -14.15
CA PRO A 310 11.54 -7.68 -14.35
C PRO A 310 10.72 -7.47 -13.08
N ASP A 311 10.77 -8.40 -12.12
CA ASP A 311 10.07 -8.27 -10.84
C ASP A 311 10.74 -7.18 -9.96
N GLU A 312 12.04 -6.88 -10.10
CA GLU A 312 12.72 -5.76 -9.40
C GLU A 312 12.16 -4.42 -9.87
N TRP A 313 12.00 -4.27 -11.19
CA TRP A 313 11.37 -3.07 -11.78
C TRP A 313 9.90 -2.94 -11.35
N LEU A 314 9.15 -4.03 -11.38
CA LEU A 314 7.74 -4.03 -10.97
C LEU A 314 7.59 -3.63 -9.49
N LEU A 315 8.47 -4.13 -8.61
CA LEU A 315 8.50 -3.77 -7.19
C LEU A 315 8.72 -2.27 -6.97
N LEU A 316 9.61 -1.66 -7.76
CA LEU A 316 9.83 -0.21 -7.71
C LEU A 316 8.63 0.57 -8.28
N TYR A 317 8.31 0.32 -9.54
CA TYR A 317 7.39 1.15 -10.32
C TYR A 317 5.93 1.01 -9.91
N ALA A 318 5.44 -0.23 -9.76
CA ALA A 318 4.04 -0.48 -9.47
C ALA A 318 3.71 -0.34 -7.98
N TYR A 319 4.71 -0.33 -7.10
CA TYR A 319 4.49 -0.25 -5.66
C TYR A 319 5.17 0.96 -5.01
N LEU A 320 6.51 1.03 -4.94
CA LEU A 320 7.18 2.14 -4.24
C LEU A 320 6.80 3.51 -4.84
N MET A 321 6.88 3.66 -6.15
CA MET A 321 6.52 4.91 -6.85
C MET A 321 5.01 5.18 -6.85
N ARG A 322 4.19 4.12 -6.87
CA ARG A 322 2.73 4.24 -6.97
C ARG A 322 2.06 4.53 -5.63
N PHE A 323 2.71 4.17 -4.53
CA PHE A 323 2.12 4.19 -3.20
C PHE A 323 1.51 5.55 -2.79
N PRO A 324 2.14 6.71 -3.04
CA PRO A 324 1.52 8.01 -2.74
C PRO A 324 0.17 8.19 -3.44
N HIS A 325 0.08 7.81 -4.72
CA HIS A 325 -1.15 7.85 -5.49
C HIS A 325 -2.19 6.87 -4.95
N THR A 326 -1.79 5.65 -4.58
CA THR A 326 -2.68 4.66 -3.97
C THR A 326 -3.32 5.17 -2.68
N ILE A 327 -2.55 5.87 -1.84
CA ILE A 327 -3.07 6.50 -0.62
C ILE A 327 -4.11 7.58 -0.96
N GLN A 328 -3.79 8.47 -1.89
CA GLN A 328 -4.72 9.51 -2.34
C GLN A 328 -6.01 8.94 -2.94
N GLN A 329 -5.91 7.90 -3.77
CA GLN A 329 -7.08 7.17 -4.29
C GLN A 329 -7.92 6.55 -3.17
N THR A 330 -7.27 5.96 -2.16
CA THR A 330 -7.94 5.33 -1.03
C THR A 330 -8.81 6.32 -0.24
N ILE A 331 -8.41 7.59 -0.18
CA ILE A 331 -9.15 8.66 0.53
C ILE A 331 -9.96 9.56 -0.43
N GLY A 332 -10.12 9.19 -1.69
CA GLY A 332 -10.82 10.01 -2.68
C GLY A 332 -10.22 11.41 -2.87
N TYR A 333 -8.90 11.55 -2.71
CA TYR A 333 -8.17 12.83 -2.76
C TYR A 333 -8.64 13.87 -1.73
N GLY A 334 -9.31 13.43 -0.65
CA GLY A 334 -9.90 14.30 0.36
C GLY A 334 -10.95 15.25 -0.18
N ARG A 335 -11.58 14.92 -1.31
CA ARG A 335 -12.65 15.72 -1.91
C ARG A 335 -14.00 15.25 -1.38
N PRO A 336 -14.99 16.14 -1.17
CA PRO A 336 -16.33 15.76 -0.73
C PRO A 336 -17.04 14.77 -1.67
N ASP A 337 -16.80 14.88 -2.97
CA ASP A 337 -17.29 13.96 -4.02
C ASP A 337 -16.40 12.72 -4.20
N GLY A 338 -15.27 12.67 -3.49
CA GLY A 338 -14.29 11.61 -3.53
C GLY A 338 -14.81 10.31 -2.92
N ARG A 339 -14.54 9.20 -3.62
CA ARG A 339 -14.89 7.86 -3.12
C ARG A 339 -13.77 7.33 -2.20
N ILE A 340 -14.02 7.34 -0.89
CA ILE A 340 -13.16 6.67 0.09
C ILE A 340 -13.31 5.15 -0.08
N ALA A 341 -12.18 4.43 -0.23
CA ALA A 341 -12.15 3.02 -0.57
C ALA A 341 -11.01 2.25 0.13
N PRO A 342 -11.06 2.03 1.46
CA PRO A 342 -9.97 1.46 2.25
C PRO A 342 -9.50 0.08 1.80
N TYR A 343 -10.41 -0.73 1.23
CA TYR A 343 -10.11 -2.04 0.67
C TYR A 343 -9.07 -1.99 -0.48
N GLN A 344 -8.92 -0.85 -1.16
CA GLN A 344 -7.93 -0.70 -2.24
C GLN A 344 -6.50 -0.75 -1.70
N LEU A 345 -6.23 -0.14 -0.54
CA LEU A 345 -4.92 -0.22 0.10
C LEU A 345 -4.59 -1.66 0.51
N LEU A 346 -5.56 -2.40 1.06
CA LEU A 346 -5.34 -3.81 1.38
C LEU A 346 -5.07 -4.63 0.11
N ASN A 347 -5.84 -4.42 -0.96
CA ASN A 347 -5.59 -5.12 -2.24
C ASN A 347 -4.21 -4.79 -2.82
N PHE A 348 -3.80 -3.52 -2.78
CA PHE A 348 -2.46 -3.10 -3.16
C PHE A 348 -1.39 -3.87 -2.37
N THR A 349 -1.58 -3.98 -1.05
CA THR A 349 -0.69 -4.71 -0.15
C THR A 349 -0.63 -6.20 -0.49
N LEU A 350 -1.76 -6.84 -0.75
CA LEU A 350 -1.84 -8.25 -1.15
C LEU A 350 -1.14 -8.51 -2.49
N CYS A 351 -1.28 -7.59 -3.45
CA CYS A 351 -0.56 -7.64 -4.72
C CYS A 351 0.96 -7.47 -4.53
N LEU A 352 1.38 -6.51 -3.71
CA LEU A 352 2.78 -6.26 -3.37
C LEU A 352 3.43 -7.51 -2.78
N ILE A 353 2.85 -8.09 -1.72
CA ILE A 353 3.45 -9.27 -1.07
C ILE A 353 3.47 -10.48 -1.99
N LYS A 354 2.51 -10.60 -2.91
CA LYS A 354 2.50 -11.68 -3.91
C LYS A 354 3.66 -11.51 -4.90
N CYS A 355 3.88 -10.30 -5.38
CA CYS A 355 5.02 -9.95 -6.24
C CYS A 355 6.34 -10.22 -5.51
N LEU A 356 6.47 -9.73 -4.28
CA LEU A 356 7.66 -9.92 -3.42
C LEU A 356 7.94 -11.40 -3.16
N SER A 357 6.92 -12.20 -2.83
CA SER A 357 7.10 -13.63 -2.54
C SER A 357 7.54 -14.40 -3.79
N LYS A 358 7.02 -14.05 -4.96
CA LYS A 358 7.46 -14.59 -6.25
C LYS A 358 8.92 -14.23 -6.55
N TYR A 359 9.27 -12.95 -6.37
CA TYR A 359 10.62 -12.44 -6.57
C TYR A 359 11.62 -13.18 -5.66
N TYR A 360 11.34 -13.25 -4.35
CA TYR A 360 12.23 -13.90 -3.38
C TYR A 360 12.44 -15.39 -3.65
N ARG A 361 11.42 -16.11 -4.16
CA ARG A 361 11.56 -17.52 -4.51
C ARG A 361 12.58 -17.74 -5.64
N ARG A 362 12.74 -16.77 -6.54
CA ARG A 362 13.60 -16.86 -7.72
C ARG A 362 14.96 -16.21 -7.52
N VAL A 363 15.00 -15.12 -6.76
CA VAL A 363 16.17 -14.24 -6.66
C VAL A 363 16.75 -14.32 -5.26
N ARG A 364 17.99 -14.80 -5.19
CA ARG A 364 18.76 -14.85 -3.95
C ARG A 364 19.24 -13.44 -3.61
N ILE A 365 18.76 -12.91 -2.49
CA ILE A 365 19.14 -11.59 -1.98
C ILE A 365 20.53 -11.68 -1.32
N LEU A 366 20.63 -12.40 -0.21
CA LEU A 366 21.89 -12.65 0.48
C LEU A 366 22.68 -13.75 -0.24
N THR A 367 23.78 -13.37 -0.87
CA THR A 367 24.70 -14.28 -1.58
C THR A 367 25.99 -14.48 -0.77
N GLU A 368 26.82 -15.43 -1.18
CA GLU A 368 28.18 -15.56 -0.62
C GLU A 368 28.95 -14.26 -0.85
N ASN A 369 29.83 -13.90 0.09
CA ASN A 369 30.63 -12.67 0.03
C ASN A 369 31.76 -12.76 -1.02
N ARG A 370 31.38 -12.96 -2.29
CA ARG A 370 32.26 -12.96 -3.45
C ARG A 370 32.28 -11.54 -4.02
N PRO A 371 33.46 -10.94 -4.29
CA PRO A 371 33.57 -9.55 -4.75
C PRO A 371 32.68 -9.20 -5.95
N ARG A 372 32.48 -10.16 -6.88
CA ARG A 372 31.63 -9.95 -8.08
C ARG A 372 30.13 -9.93 -7.80
N LEU A 373 29.67 -10.59 -6.72
CA LEU A 373 28.24 -10.69 -6.37
C LEU A 373 27.80 -9.60 -5.39
N GLN A 374 28.77 -8.97 -4.73
CA GLN A 374 28.51 -7.98 -3.71
C GLN A 374 27.77 -6.73 -4.24
N PRO A 375 28.13 -6.12 -5.39
CA PRO A 375 27.44 -4.92 -5.88
C PRO A 375 25.94 -5.14 -6.12
N VAL A 376 25.57 -6.23 -6.80
CA VAL A 376 24.16 -6.56 -7.04
C VAL A 376 23.42 -6.93 -5.76
N MET A 377 24.09 -7.62 -4.82
CA MET A 377 23.52 -7.90 -3.50
C MET A 377 23.18 -6.61 -2.75
N LEU A 378 24.07 -5.62 -2.73
CA LEU A 378 23.86 -4.34 -2.06
C LEU A 378 22.72 -3.53 -2.72
N ALA A 379 22.66 -3.52 -4.06
CA ALA A 379 21.54 -2.90 -4.79
C ALA A 379 20.19 -3.55 -4.43
N ARG A 380 20.14 -4.89 -4.37
CA ARG A 380 18.95 -5.63 -3.95
C ARG A 380 18.58 -5.37 -2.50
N LEU A 381 19.57 -5.32 -1.59
CA LEU A 381 19.34 -5.00 -0.18
C LEU A 381 18.74 -3.60 -0.01
N CYS A 382 19.18 -2.62 -0.82
CA CYS A 382 18.58 -1.28 -0.83
C CYS A 382 17.10 -1.33 -1.22
N LEU A 383 16.75 -2.03 -2.31
CA LEU A 383 15.35 -2.23 -2.71
C LEU A 383 14.54 -2.94 -1.62
N ILE A 384 15.06 -4.03 -1.06
CA ILE A 384 14.40 -4.80 0.01
C ILE A 384 14.18 -3.95 1.26
N ARG A 385 15.15 -3.11 1.64
CA ARG A 385 15.01 -2.19 2.78
C ARG A 385 13.87 -1.20 2.56
N SER A 386 13.78 -0.62 1.38
CA SER A 386 12.69 0.31 1.04
C SER A 386 11.32 -0.35 1.03
N LEU A 387 11.23 -1.58 0.51
CA LEU A 387 9.99 -2.36 0.56
C LEU A 387 9.59 -2.74 1.99
N PHE A 388 10.56 -3.08 2.85
CA PHE A 388 10.34 -3.31 4.27
C PHE A 388 9.81 -2.07 4.98
N ASP A 389 10.46 -0.92 4.77
CA ASP A 389 10.06 0.35 5.37
C ASP A 389 8.65 0.78 4.90
N MET A 390 8.32 0.61 3.62
CA MET A 390 6.98 0.87 3.09
C MET A 390 5.95 -0.10 3.66
N LEU A 391 6.25 -1.40 3.75
CA LEU A 391 5.33 -2.37 4.36
C LEU A 391 5.06 -2.03 5.83
N ARG A 392 6.07 -1.59 6.59
CA ARG A 392 5.88 -1.11 7.96
C ARG A 392 4.91 0.08 8.03
N VAL A 393 5.03 1.03 7.09
CA VAL A 393 4.07 2.14 6.97
C VAL A 393 2.67 1.63 6.65
N ILE A 394 2.53 0.72 5.69
CA ILE A 394 1.24 0.14 5.31
C ILE A 394 0.58 -0.59 6.48
N LEU A 395 1.35 -1.39 7.23
CA LEU A 395 0.85 -2.09 8.42
C LEU A 395 0.33 -1.11 9.47
N ASN A 396 1.07 -0.03 9.74
CA ASN A 396 0.62 1.03 10.63
C ASN A 396 -0.67 1.70 10.14
N ILE A 397 -0.77 2.00 8.84
CA ILE A 397 -1.99 2.60 8.26
C ILE A 397 -3.19 1.65 8.40
N LEU A 398 -2.99 0.37 8.13
CA LEU A 398 -4.02 -0.66 8.25
C LEU A 398 -4.32 -1.05 9.71
N ASP A 399 -3.63 -0.45 10.69
CA ASP A 399 -3.69 -0.80 12.12
C ASP A 399 -3.44 -2.32 12.34
N LEU A 400 -2.45 -2.85 11.61
CA LEU A 400 -1.97 -4.22 11.73
C LEU A 400 -0.63 -4.21 12.47
N GLU A 401 -0.51 -5.06 13.49
CA GLU A 401 0.71 -5.10 14.29
C GLU A 401 1.80 -5.88 13.55
N PRO A 402 3.01 -5.32 13.39
CA PRO A 402 4.10 -5.98 12.69
C PRO A 402 4.61 -7.19 13.47
N VAL A 403 4.86 -8.28 12.74
CA VAL A 403 5.46 -9.50 13.27
C VAL A 403 6.82 -9.70 12.60
N GLU A 404 7.92 -9.52 13.33
CA GLU A 404 9.27 -9.62 12.76
C GLU A 404 9.85 -11.03 12.78
N GLU A 405 9.16 -11.98 13.44
CA GLU A 405 9.55 -13.38 13.57
C GLU A 405 8.34 -14.28 13.35
N MET A 406 8.39 -15.15 12.34
CA MET A 406 7.28 -16.02 11.96
C MET A 406 7.70 -17.31 11.28
#